data_AF-A0AAU9E207-F1
#
_entry.id   AF-A0AAU9E207-F1
#
_cell.length_a   1.000
_cell.length_b   1.000
_cell.length_c   1.000
_cell.angle_alpha   90.00
_cell.angle_beta   90.00
_cell.angle_gamma   90.00
#
_symmetry.space_group_name_H-M   'P 1'
#
loop_
_entity.id
_entity.type
_entity.pdbx_description
1 polymer ?
#
loop_
_entity_poly.entity_id
_entity_poly.type
_entity_poly.pdbx_seq_one_letter_code
_entity_poly.pdbx_strand_id
1 'polypeptide(L)'
;MNKNTSKVLSLLLILMLAFSIAGCASTPVTEDTSMEVKEDVAVAEEPAAEVVSLETLENEYFANKPSDSYMVNEVKFVEMVKNNENMTILDIRSANDYAAGHVKGAVNAPWGTAISDILTKIPSDKPLYVYCYSGQTAGQAVNTLVVAGFEARTVHFGWNLGLSKVEGIEAVTSTEANVLTEDVTEINPVVQEALNQYYEGLSAVKDTKYKNYKISEANLKEMLDNKDDSIFLVSVRQAVDFSEGHIEGAINIPWAKGMQEGFSVLPKDKKIVVYCYTGQTAGETTAGLRLMGYDAVSLNGGMGKASNSPSGWLNKGYPVVSSLSLEVLENEYFANMPKHIYKINQVEFLDKVKANEDMTILDIRSADDYAKGHIKGAVNAPWGTAVSDILTKLPSDKPLFVHCYSGQTAGQAVNTLVIAGFDARSVNLGWNFGISKVEGYEEFVTTDESVLTEDVTEIDKGIQSALDAYYAGLSDVKETIFKNYKISEANLKQKIEEKDDSIYILSARSAEDYAKGHIEGAVNLPYGKDMASGFSDLPKDKKIVVYCYSGQTAGQATAAMRLLGYDAVSLNGGMGVGSNAPLGWTNKGYDVVQ
;
A
#
# COMPACT_ATOMS: atom_id res chain seq x y z
N MET A 1 46.78 -24.04 18.50
CA MET A 1 45.73 -24.14 17.46
C MET A 1 45.30 -25.59 17.34
N ASN A 2 44.15 -25.86 16.68
CA ASN A 2 43.38 -27.13 16.64
C ASN A 2 42.58 -27.50 17.93
N LYS A 3 41.25 -27.63 17.71
CA LYS A 3 40.08 -27.98 18.57
C LYS A 3 38.87 -28.11 17.61
N ASN A 4 37.65 -28.63 17.87
CA ASN A 4 36.99 -29.51 18.86
C ASN A 4 35.60 -29.87 18.25
N THR A 5 34.85 -30.95 18.55
CA THR A 5 35.13 -32.29 19.13
C THR A 5 33.93 -33.23 18.89
N SER A 6 34.16 -34.40 18.27
CA SER A 6 33.65 -35.73 18.65
C SER A 6 32.16 -35.98 19.05
N LYS A 7 31.59 -37.08 18.50
CA LYS A 7 30.38 -37.85 18.92
C LYS A 7 29.02 -37.27 18.49
N VAL A 8 28.01 -38.01 17.99
CA VAL A 8 27.47 -39.40 18.17
C VAL A 8 26.45 -39.52 19.31
N LEU A 9 25.17 -39.80 19.01
CA LEU A 9 24.46 -41.09 19.29
C LEU A 9 23.01 -41.12 18.73
N SER A 10 22.44 -42.33 18.64
CA SER A 10 21.06 -42.73 18.25
C SER A 10 19.95 -42.24 19.22
N LEU A 11 18.64 -42.47 19.00
CA LEU A 11 17.95 -43.79 19.07
C LEU A 11 16.49 -43.76 18.50
N LEU A 12 15.97 -44.92 18.07
CA LEU A 12 14.53 -45.18 17.87
C LEU A 12 13.86 -45.61 19.19
N LEU A 13 12.53 -45.48 19.28
CA LEU A 13 11.72 -46.50 19.97
C LEU A 13 10.33 -46.66 19.31
N ILE A 14 9.85 -47.91 19.27
CA ILE A 14 8.51 -48.31 18.82
C ILE A 14 7.90 -49.13 19.96
N LEU A 15 6.59 -48.98 20.21
CA LEU A 15 5.83 -50.02 20.91
C LEU A 15 4.40 -50.10 20.35
N MET A 16 3.79 -51.28 20.47
CA MET A 16 2.57 -51.65 19.75
C MET A 16 1.75 -52.67 20.56
N LEU A 17 0.47 -52.81 20.18
CA LEU A 17 -0.51 -53.83 20.61
C LEU A 17 -1.08 -53.74 22.04
N ALA A 18 -2.25 -54.38 22.18
CA ALA A 18 -3.13 -54.38 23.35
C ALA A 18 -3.48 -55.82 23.76
N PHE A 19 -4.18 -56.00 24.88
CA PHE A 19 -5.20 -57.05 25.02
C PHE A 19 -6.21 -56.74 26.14
N SER A 20 -7.40 -57.33 26.06
CA SER A 20 -8.54 -57.11 26.96
C SER A 20 -8.88 -58.36 27.80
N ILE A 21 -9.32 -58.16 29.05
CA ILE A 21 -10.17 -59.09 29.82
C ILE A 21 -11.14 -58.25 30.67
N ALA A 22 -12.36 -58.73 30.91
CA ALA A 22 -13.45 -57.99 31.57
C ALA A 22 -14.08 -58.76 32.75
N GLY A 23 -14.90 -58.06 33.55
CA GLY A 23 -15.85 -58.62 34.51
C GLY A 23 -16.27 -57.62 35.61
N CYS A 24 -17.40 -57.81 36.31
CA CYS A 24 -18.60 -58.59 35.99
C CYS A 24 -19.74 -58.26 37.00
N ALA A 25 -20.91 -57.83 36.52
CA ALA A 25 -22.17 -57.74 37.27
C ALA A 25 -23.34 -57.69 36.28
N SER A 26 -24.51 -58.28 36.59
CA SER A 26 -25.35 -58.87 35.53
C SER A 26 -26.88 -58.82 35.72
N THR A 27 -27.56 -58.50 34.60
CA THR A 27 -28.91 -58.99 34.18
C THR A 27 -30.13 -58.61 35.04
N PRO A 28 -31.41 -58.78 34.57
CA PRO A 28 -31.90 -59.43 33.33
C PRO A 28 -32.79 -58.54 32.41
N VAL A 29 -32.59 -58.59 31.07
CA VAL A 29 -33.31 -59.41 30.02
C VAL A 29 -34.63 -58.81 29.51
N THR A 30 -34.72 -58.65 28.18
CA THR A 30 -35.94 -58.47 27.36
C THR A 30 -35.79 -59.27 26.04
N GLU A 31 -36.87 -59.44 25.29
CA GLU A 31 -36.99 -60.38 24.16
C GLU A 31 -36.52 -59.81 22.79
N ASP A 32 -36.43 -60.68 21.79
CA ASP A 32 -36.02 -60.42 20.40
C ASP A 32 -37.22 -60.45 19.44
N THR A 33 -37.32 -59.49 18.52
CA THR A 33 -37.55 -59.75 17.07
C THR A 33 -37.54 -58.47 16.22
N SER A 34 -36.65 -58.43 15.22
CA SER A 34 -36.73 -57.76 13.90
C SER A 34 -37.66 -56.54 13.69
N MET A 35 -37.10 -55.42 13.18
CA MET A 35 -37.44 -54.90 11.83
C MET A 35 -36.50 -53.76 11.36
N GLU A 36 -36.61 -53.50 10.05
CA GLU A 36 -35.95 -52.50 9.18
C GLU A 36 -35.32 -51.24 9.84
N VAL A 37 -34.05 -50.97 9.49
CA VAL A 37 -33.36 -49.71 9.80
C VAL A 37 -33.93 -48.58 8.94
N LYS A 38 -34.50 -47.57 9.60
CA LYS A 38 -34.75 -46.24 9.01
C LYS A 38 -33.54 -45.33 9.21
N GLU A 39 -33.49 -44.25 8.43
CA GLU A 39 -32.50 -43.19 8.59
C GLU A 39 -32.60 -42.55 9.98
N ASP A 40 -31.51 -42.56 10.75
CA ASP A 40 -31.38 -41.73 11.94
C ASP A 40 -31.25 -40.27 11.51
N VAL A 41 -32.29 -39.48 11.79
CA VAL A 41 -32.23 -38.02 11.65
C VAL A 41 -31.27 -37.49 12.70
N ALA A 42 -30.12 -36.97 12.26
CA ALA A 42 -29.15 -36.35 13.15
C ALA A 42 -29.82 -35.21 13.94
N VAL A 43 -29.86 -35.37 15.27
CA VAL A 43 -30.22 -34.28 16.18
C VAL A 43 -29.09 -33.26 16.08
N ALA A 44 -29.37 -32.11 15.48
CA ALA A 44 -28.43 -31.01 15.46
C ALA A 44 -28.17 -30.55 16.91
N GLU A 45 -26.89 -30.45 17.28
CA GLU A 45 -26.51 -29.69 18.47
C GLU A 45 -26.95 -28.23 18.26
N GLU A 46 -27.56 -27.61 19.27
CA GLU A 46 -27.79 -26.16 19.22
C GLU A 46 -26.43 -25.46 19.09
N PRO A 47 -26.28 -24.47 18.19
CA PRO A 47 -25.02 -23.76 18.05
C PRO A 47 -24.68 -23.09 19.39
N ALA A 48 -23.51 -23.42 19.93
CA ALA A 48 -23.04 -22.83 21.18
C ALA A 48 -23.05 -21.30 21.05
N ALA A 49 -23.76 -20.62 21.97
CA ALA A 49 -23.99 -19.19 21.89
C ALA A 49 -22.66 -18.42 21.75
N GLU A 50 -22.57 -17.60 20.71
CA GLU A 50 -21.34 -16.95 20.29
C GLU A 50 -20.83 -16.00 21.39
N VAL A 51 -19.63 -16.26 21.89
CA VAL A 51 -19.08 -15.53 23.04
C VAL A 51 -18.57 -14.18 22.57
N VAL A 52 -19.46 -13.18 22.63
CA VAL A 52 -19.18 -11.78 22.28
C VAL A 52 -17.96 -11.28 23.06
N SER A 53 -16.84 -11.08 22.35
CA SER A 53 -15.60 -10.52 22.88
C SER A 53 -15.30 -9.20 22.20
N LEU A 54 -14.69 -8.26 22.94
CA LEU A 54 -14.31 -6.95 22.38
C LEU A 54 -13.31 -7.09 21.23
N GLU A 55 -12.39 -8.06 21.33
CA GLU A 55 -11.44 -8.36 20.27
C GLU A 55 -12.13 -8.90 19.01
N THR A 56 -13.22 -9.68 19.15
CA THR A 56 -14.04 -10.09 18.01
C THR A 56 -14.73 -8.89 17.36
N LEU A 57 -15.44 -8.07 18.15
CA LEU A 57 -16.19 -6.92 17.66
C LEU A 57 -15.29 -5.87 16.98
N GLU A 58 -14.11 -5.61 17.53
CA GLU A 58 -13.12 -4.70 16.93
C GLU A 58 -12.52 -5.29 15.64
N ASN A 59 -12.16 -6.57 15.64
CA ASN A 59 -11.66 -7.22 14.43
C ASN A 59 -12.72 -7.21 13.32
N GLU A 60 -13.99 -7.48 13.64
CA GLU A 60 -15.11 -7.38 12.70
C GLU A 60 -15.33 -5.95 12.21
N TYR A 61 -15.22 -4.95 13.08
CA TYR A 61 -15.38 -3.54 12.72
C TYR A 61 -14.34 -3.09 11.69
N PHE A 62 -13.06 -3.38 11.92
CA PHE A 62 -12.00 -3.04 10.97
C PHE A 62 -12.02 -3.95 9.72
N ALA A 63 -12.41 -5.22 9.85
CA ALA A 63 -12.52 -6.16 8.73
C ALA A 63 -13.68 -5.82 7.79
N ASN A 64 -14.79 -5.27 8.29
CA ASN A 64 -15.99 -4.95 7.52
C ASN A 64 -16.20 -3.44 7.31
N LYS A 65 -15.19 -2.62 7.62
CA LYS A 65 -15.30 -1.16 7.64
C LYS A 65 -15.91 -0.59 6.33
N PRO A 66 -16.94 0.27 6.41
CA PRO A 66 -17.55 0.88 5.23
C PRO A 66 -16.57 1.74 4.42
N SER A 67 -16.76 1.74 3.09
CA SER A 67 -16.01 2.59 2.16
C SER A 67 -16.50 4.04 2.12
N ASP A 68 -17.77 4.27 2.46
CA ASP A 68 -18.29 5.61 2.73
C ASP A 68 -17.83 6.09 4.11
N SER A 69 -17.55 7.39 4.23
CA SER A 69 -16.83 7.89 5.39
C SER A 69 -17.62 7.75 6.71
N TYR A 70 -16.94 7.13 7.68
CA TYR A 70 -17.18 7.19 9.13
C TYR A 70 -17.20 8.63 9.68
N MET A 71 -16.86 9.65 8.87
CA MET A 71 -17.14 11.06 9.13
C MET A 71 -18.18 11.61 8.14
N VAL A 72 -19.17 12.36 8.63
CA VAL A 72 -20.00 13.21 7.78
C VAL A 72 -19.33 14.58 7.60
N ASN A 73 -19.31 15.11 6.38
CA ASN A 73 -18.83 16.47 6.13
C ASN A 73 -19.72 17.51 6.84
N GLU A 74 -19.08 18.52 7.41
CA GLU A 74 -19.69 19.57 8.22
C GLU A 74 -20.75 20.40 7.47
N VAL A 75 -20.60 20.64 6.16
CA VAL A 75 -21.59 21.36 5.35
C VAL A 75 -22.82 20.47 5.11
N LYS A 76 -22.61 19.24 4.62
CA LYS A 76 -23.70 18.27 4.42
C LYS A 76 -24.47 18.04 5.72
N PHE A 77 -23.80 17.87 6.84
CA PHE A 77 -24.45 17.66 8.13
C PHE A 77 -25.35 18.85 8.53
N VAL A 78 -24.87 20.09 8.35
CA VAL A 78 -25.69 21.30 8.57
C VAL A 78 -26.90 21.36 7.63
N GLU A 79 -26.79 20.90 6.39
CA GLU A 79 -27.94 20.76 5.48
C GLU A 79 -28.94 19.71 5.98
N MET A 80 -28.47 18.54 6.43
CA MET A 80 -29.33 17.48 6.98
C MET A 80 -30.11 17.95 8.23
N VAL A 81 -29.50 18.78 9.08
CA VAL A 81 -30.17 19.41 10.23
C VAL A 81 -31.15 20.50 9.79
N LYS A 82 -30.83 21.31 8.77
CA LYS A 82 -31.77 22.27 8.16
C LYS A 82 -33.01 21.56 7.56
N ASN A 83 -32.81 20.37 6.99
CA ASN A 83 -33.85 19.52 6.41
C ASN A 83 -34.69 18.76 7.47
N ASN A 84 -34.28 18.76 8.74
CA ASN A 84 -34.88 17.97 9.82
C ASN A 84 -34.89 16.45 9.48
N GLU A 85 -33.78 15.93 8.96
CA GLU A 85 -33.62 14.50 8.66
C GLU A 85 -33.60 13.63 9.95
N ASN A 86 -34.05 12.38 9.85
CA ASN A 86 -34.21 11.49 11.00
C ASN A 86 -32.87 10.94 11.50
N MET A 87 -32.33 11.55 12.55
CA MET A 87 -31.02 11.24 13.13
C MET A 87 -31.01 11.45 14.65
N THR A 88 -29.96 10.98 15.32
CA THR A 88 -29.59 11.40 16.68
C THR A 88 -28.28 12.17 16.65
N ILE A 89 -28.14 13.21 17.48
CA ILE A 89 -26.94 14.07 17.52
C ILE A 89 -26.42 14.16 18.96
N LEU A 90 -25.12 13.89 19.15
CA LEU A 90 -24.42 14.01 20.43
C LEU A 90 -23.34 15.08 20.38
N ASP A 91 -23.46 16.05 21.28
CA ASP A 91 -22.42 17.03 21.58
C ASP A 91 -21.61 16.56 22.79
N ILE A 92 -20.37 16.14 22.57
CA ILE A 92 -19.48 15.65 23.62
C ILE A 92 -18.52 16.73 24.17
N ARG A 93 -18.78 18.01 23.89
CA ARG A 93 -18.11 19.15 24.54
C ARG A 93 -18.60 19.33 25.99
N SER A 94 -17.97 20.25 26.73
CA SER A 94 -18.43 20.60 28.08
C SER A 94 -19.86 21.17 28.07
N ALA A 95 -20.59 20.96 29.17
CA ALA A 95 -21.94 21.51 29.33
C ALA A 95 -21.99 23.04 29.22
N ASN A 96 -20.90 23.75 29.53
CA ASN A 96 -20.81 25.19 29.37
C ASN A 96 -20.73 25.59 27.89
N ASP A 97 -19.94 24.88 27.08
CA ASP A 97 -19.83 25.15 25.63
C ASP A 97 -21.11 24.77 24.89
N TYR A 98 -21.79 23.70 25.34
CA TYR A 98 -23.10 23.30 24.88
C TYR A 98 -24.17 24.36 25.18
N ALA A 99 -24.24 24.83 26.43
CA ALA A 99 -25.19 25.87 26.85
C ALA A 99 -24.93 27.24 26.20
N ALA A 100 -23.68 27.53 25.81
CA ALA A 100 -23.33 28.73 25.05
C ALA A 100 -23.77 28.67 23.57
N GLY A 101 -23.93 27.47 23.00
CA GLY A 101 -24.44 27.26 21.65
C GLY A 101 -24.05 25.88 21.09
N HIS A 102 -25.04 25.11 20.65
CA HIS A 102 -24.90 23.75 20.13
C HIS A 102 -25.77 23.53 18.88
N VAL A 103 -25.59 22.41 18.17
CA VAL A 103 -26.43 22.07 17.00
C VAL A 103 -27.86 21.75 17.47
N LYS A 104 -28.88 22.36 16.86
CA LYS A 104 -30.29 22.15 17.19
C LYS A 104 -30.65 20.65 17.21
N GLY A 105 -31.24 20.19 18.33
CA GLY A 105 -31.57 18.80 18.57
C GLY A 105 -30.43 17.94 19.13
N ALA A 106 -29.22 18.48 19.27
CA ALA A 106 -28.12 17.78 19.92
C ALA A 106 -28.33 17.63 21.43
N VAL A 107 -28.05 16.44 21.93
CA VAL A 107 -28.04 16.10 23.35
C VAL A 107 -26.60 16.18 23.86
N ASN A 108 -26.39 16.73 25.05
CA ASN A 108 -25.04 16.85 25.61
C ASN A 108 -24.64 15.59 26.38
N ALA A 109 -23.52 14.98 25.98
CA ALA A 109 -22.90 13.85 26.66
C ALA A 109 -21.39 14.14 26.85
N PRO A 110 -21.02 15.02 27.81
CA PRO A 110 -19.64 15.50 27.93
C PRO A 110 -18.61 14.38 28.00
N TRP A 111 -17.54 14.50 27.21
CA TRP A 111 -16.47 13.50 27.08
C TRP A 111 -16.00 12.93 28.44
N GLY A 112 -16.40 11.69 28.72
CA GLY A 112 -16.38 11.07 30.05
C GLY A 112 -17.48 10.00 30.16
N THR A 113 -17.79 9.55 31.39
CA THR A 113 -18.82 8.51 31.63
C THR A 113 -20.20 8.90 31.12
N ALA A 114 -20.50 10.20 30.98
CA ALA A 114 -21.77 10.68 30.45
C ALA A 114 -22.12 10.17 29.04
N ILE A 115 -21.19 9.52 28.33
CA ILE A 115 -21.44 8.77 27.08
C ILE A 115 -21.89 7.33 27.39
N SER A 116 -21.25 6.61 28.31
CA SER A 116 -21.68 5.28 28.78
C SER A 116 -22.99 5.31 29.58
N ASP A 117 -23.22 6.38 30.35
CA ASP A 117 -24.41 6.63 31.19
C ASP A 117 -25.72 6.82 30.39
N ILE A 118 -25.64 6.95 29.05
CA ILE A 118 -26.78 7.18 28.15
C ILE A 118 -26.97 6.13 27.05
N LEU A 119 -26.12 5.09 26.93
CA LEU A 119 -26.15 4.17 25.79
C LEU A 119 -27.54 3.55 25.57
N THR A 120 -28.18 3.08 26.63
CA THR A 120 -29.55 2.52 26.61
C THR A 120 -30.62 3.50 26.10
N LYS A 121 -30.35 4.81 26.14
CA LYS A 121 -31.28 5.89 25.79
C LYS A 121 -31.06 6.45 24.39
N ILE A 122 -29.97 6.07 23.72
CA ILE A 122 -29.70 6.42 22.33
C ILE A 122 -30.58 5.53 21.43
N PRO A 123 -31.40 6.08 20.51
CA PRO A 123 -32.16 5.28 19.56
C PRO A 123 -31.23 4.56 18.57
N SER A 124 -31.40 3.24 18.45
CA SER A 124 -30.66 2.39 17.50
C SER A 124 -31.29 2.32 16.11
N ASP A 125 -32.50 2.87 15.92
CA ASP A 125 -33.21 2.93 14.64
C ASP A 125 -32.73 4.07 13.71
N LYS A 126 -31.65 4.78 14.07
CA LYS A 126 -31.24 6.06 13.45
C LYS A 126 -29.72 6.22 13.34
N PRO A 127 -29.22 6.87 12.27
CA PRO A 127 -27.84 7.32 12.22
C PRO A 127 -27.51 8.29 13.37
N LEU A 128 -26.33 8.09 13.96
CA LEU A 128 -25.88 8.80 15.16
C LEU A 128 -24.68 9.69 14.85
N TYR A 129 -24.85 11.01 14.96
CA TYR A 129 -23.81 11.99 14.64
C TYR A 129 -23.16 12.57 15.90
N VAL A 130 -21.87 12.30 16.07
CA VAL A 130 -21.10 12.70 17.26
C VAL A 130 -20.15 13.84 16.92
N TYR A 131 -20.14 14.91 17.72
CA TYR A 131 -19.16 15.99 17.55
C TYR A 131 -18.54 16.47 18.87
N CYS A 132 -17.29 16.90 18.76
CA CYS A 132 -16.52 17.53 19.84
C CYS A 132 -15.90 18.84 19.33
N TYR A 133 -14.89 19.40 20.00
CA TYR A 133 -14.22 20.62 19.55
C TYR A 133 -13.47 20.48 18.21
N SER A 134 -12.94 19.30 17.87
CA SER A 134 -12.01 19.10 16.73
C SER A 134 -12.19 17.78 15.95
N GLY A 135 -13.24 17.02 16.23
CA GLY A 135 -13.45 15.66 15.70
C GLY A 135 -12.61 14.55 16.37
N GLN A 136 -11.46 14.85 17.00
CA GLN A 136 -10.54 13.79 17.46
C GLN A 136 -11.08 12.90 18.60
N THR A 137 -11.75 13.46 19.62
CA THR A 137 -12.43 12.63 20.64
C THR A 137 -13.81 12.15 20.19
N ALA A 138 -14.40 12.76 19.16
CA ALA A 138 -15.60 12.21 18.52
C ALA A 138 -15.26 10.91 17.78
N GLY A 139 -14.10 10.82 17.12
CA GLY A 139 -13.58 9.57 16.56
C GLY A 139 -13.43 8.47 17.61
N GLN A 140 -12.88 8.79 18.80
CA GLN A 140 -12.82 7.83 19.91
C GLN A 140 -14.23 7.36 20.33
N ALA A 141 -15.18 8.28 20.50
CA ALA A 141 -16.56 7.95 20.87
C ALA A 141 -17.34 7.21 19.77
N VAL A 142 -17.01 7.40 18.50
CA VAL A 142 -17.69 6.73 17.38
C VAL A 142 -17.32 5.26 17.31
N ASN A 143 -16.05 4.89 17.52
CA ASN A 143 -15.67 3.48 17.62
C ASN A 143 -16.39 2.78 18.79
N THR A 144 -16.38 3.38 20.00
CA THR A 144 -17.08 2.77 21.15
C THR A 144 -18.58 2.64 20.90
N LEU A 145 -19.22 3.63 20.27
CA LEU A 145 -20.64 3.58 19.90
C LEU A 145 -20.95 2.56 18.79
N VAL A 146 -20.05 2.35 17.81
CA VAL A 146 -20.23 1.27 16.82
C VAL A 146 -20.11 -0.11 17.47
N VAL A 147 -19.18 -0.30 18.41
CA VAL A 147 -19.08 -1.55 19.20
C VAL A 147 -20.32 -1.77 20.08
N ALA A 148 -20.97 -0.69 20.53
CA ALA A 148 -22.28 -0.73 21.19
C ALA A 148 -23.48 -0.92 20.24
N GLY A 149 -23.26 -1.08 18.94
CA GLY A 149 -24.29 -1.41 17.95
C GLY A 149 -24.92 -0.23 17.19
N PHE A 150 -24.43 0.99 17.35
CA PHE A 150 -24.99 2.18 16.68
C PHE A 150 -24.35 2.45 15.31
N GLU A 151 -25.13 2.95 14.33
CA GLU A 151 -24.57 3.54 13.11
C GLU A 151 -23.98 4.94 13.41
N ALA A 152 -22.88 4.96 14.17
CA ALA A 152 -22.24 6.19 14.62
C ALA A 152 -21.26 6.76 13.58
N ARG A 153 -21.30 8.08 13.39
CA ARG A 153 -20.42 8.83 12.48
C ARG A 153 -19.94 10.13 13.14
N THR A 154 -18.67 10.48 12.93
CA THR A 154 -18.10 11.73 13.46
C THR A 154 -18.52 12.90 12.57
N VAL A 155 -18.97 14.02 13.13
CA VAL A 155 -19.07 15.26 12.35
C VAL A 155 -17.66 15.80 12.12
N HIS A 156 -17.25 15.86 10.85
CA HIS A 156 -15.90 16.21 10.44
C HIS A 156 -15.45 17.55 11.04
N PHE A 157 -14.23 17.56 11.59
CA PHE A 157 -13.62 18.67 12.34
C PHE A 157 -14.40 19.18 13.56
N GLY A 158 -15.59 18.66 13.89
CA GLY A 158 -16.38 19.08 15.04
C GLY A 158 -16.70 20.58 15.06
N TRP A 159 -16.90 21.15 16.25
CA TRP A 159 -17.36 22.52 16.42
C TRP A 159 -16.34 23.57 15.96
N ASN A 160 -15.15 23.63 16.59
CA ASN A 160 -14.23 24.76 16.44
C ASN A 160 -13.44 24.73 15.12
N LEU A 161 -13.22 23.54 14.55
CA LEU A 161 -12.49 23.40 13.28
C LEU A 161 -13.42 23.25 12.07
N GLY A 162 -14.66 22.81 12.23
CA GLY A 162 -15.63 22.56 11.17
C GLY A 162 -16.90 23.41 11.29
N LEU A 163 -17.88 22.95 12.06
CA LEU A 163 -19.26 23.47 12.14
C LEU A 163 -19.34 24.99 12.30
N SER A 164 -18.55 25.59 13.19
CA SER A 164 -18.58 27.04 13.45
C SER A 164 -18.07 27.90 12.29
N LYS A 165 -17.67 27.28 11.16
CA LYS A 165 -17.23 27.92 9.92
C LYS A 165 -18.18 27.65 8.75
N VAL A 166 -19.23 26.85 8.94
CA VAL A 166 -20.20 26.49 7.90
C VAL A 166 -21.17 27.64 7.67
N GLU A 167 -21.43 27.98 6.40
CA GLU A 167 -22.33 29.08 6.07
C GLU A 167 -23.77 28.81 6.54
N GLY A 168 -24.31 29.76 7.30
CA GLY A 168 -25.62 29.62 7.93
C GLY A 168 -25.68 28.54 9.01
N ILE A 169 -24.57 28.22 9.70
CA ILE A 169 -24.59 27.44 10.95
C ILE A 169 -25.57 28.03 11.97
N GLU A 170 -25.68 29.36 12.04
CA GLU A 170 -26.58 30.08 12.94
C GLU A 170 -28.06 29.71 12.80
N ALA A 171 -28.49 29.25 11.61
CA ALA A 171 -29.86 28.77 11.39
C ALA A 171 -30.16 27.40 12.04
N VAL A 172 -29.11 26.70 12.49
CA VAL A 172 -29.18 25.43 13.24
C VAL A 172 -28.39 25.48 14.56
N THR A 173 -27.99 26.67 15.03
CA THR A 173 -27.48 26.85 16.40
C THR A 173 -28.67 26.97 17.38
N SER A 174 -28.57 26.34 18.55
CA SER A 174 -29.55 26.41 19.64
C SER A 174 -28.85 26.58 21.00
N THR A 175 -29.61 27.08 21.97
CA THR A 175 -29.30 27.02 23.41
C THR A 175 -30.38 26.25 24.20
N GLU A 176 -31.42 25.76 23.53
CA GLU A 176 -32.48 24.92 24.09
C GLU A 176 -31.96 23.49 24.30
N ALA A 177 -31.74 23.10 25.56
CA ALA A 177 -31.15 21.82 25.92
C ALA A 177 -32.07 20.63 25.60
N ASN A 178 -31.52 19.60 24.97
CA ASN A 178 -32.19 18.36 24.61
C ASN A 178 -31.71 17.21 25.50
N VAL A 179 -32.60 16.28 25.85
CA VAL A 179 -32.32 15.15 26.75
C VAL A 179 -32.92 13.85 26.20
N LEU A 180 -32.22 12.73 26.43
CA LEU A 180 -32.75 11.38 26.23
C LEU A 180 -33.21 10.86 27.60
N THR A 181 -34.48 10.51 27.73
CA THR A 181 -35.13 10.27 29.03
C THR A 181 -35.63 8.84 29.24
N GLU A 182 -35.89 8.10 28.16
CA GLU A 182 -36.40 6.73 28.18
C GLU A 182 -35.30 5.80 27.67
N ASP A 183 -35.20 4.60 28.25
CA ASP A 183 -34.33 3.54 27.73
C ASP A 183 -35.05 2.88 26.54
N VAL A 184 -34.43 2.93 25.36
CA VAL A 184 -35.00 2.56 24.06
C VAL A 184 -34.16 1.54 23.26
N THR A 185 -32.92 1.28 23.70
CA THR A 185 -31.99 0.34 23.06
C THR A 185 -31.43 -0.63 24.10
N GLU A 186 -31.44 -1.93 23.78
CA GLU A 186 -30.76 -2.96 24.56
C GLU A 186 -29.26 -2.97 24.21
N ILE A 187 -28.40 -2.90 25.22
CA ILE A 187 -26.93 -2.91 25.07
C ILE A 187 -26.41 -4.22 25.65
N ASN A 188 -25.51 -4.89 24.93
CA ASN A 188 -24.85 -6.10 25.42
C ASN A 188 -24.12 -5.78 26.75
N PRO A 189 -24.38 -6.50 27.87
CA PRO A 189 -23.78 -6.18 29.17
C PRO A 189 -22.24 -6.19 29.19
N VAL A 190 -21.59 -7.02 28.37
CA VAL A 190 -20.13 -7.06 28.23
C VAL A 190 -19.61 -5.76 27.59
N VAL A 191 -20.34 -5.23 26.60
CA VAL A 191 -19.99 -3.99 25.92
C VAL A 191 -20.29 -2.77 26.80
N GLN A 192 -21.44 -2.75 27.49
CA GLN A 192 -21.75 -1.70 28.47
C GLN A 192 -20.64 -1.58 29.51
N GLU A 193 -20.22 -2.70 30.10
CA GLU A 193 -19.16 -2.71 31.11
C GLU A 193 -17.78 -2.31 30.54
N ALA A 194 -17.45 -2.75 29.34
CA ALA A 194 -16.23 -2.31 28.65
C ALA A 194 -16.20 -0.80 28.41
N LEU A 195 -17.33 -0.21 28.02
CA LEU A 195 -17.47 1.24 27.82
C LEU A 195 -17.46 1.99 29.15
N ASN A 196 -18.07 1.47 30.22
CA ASN A 196 -17.93 2.01 31.58
C ASN A 196 -16.44 2.15 31.93
N GLN A 197 -15.69 1.04 31.87
CA GLN A 197 -14.26 1.00 32.19
C GLN A 197 -13.41 1.91 31.29
N TYR A 198 -13.72 1.97 29.99
CA TYR A 198 -13.06 2.88 29.04
C TYR A 198 -13.20 4.35 29.45
N TYR A 199 -14.41 4.78 29.81
CA TYR A 199 -14.68 6.18 30.16
C TYR A 199 -14.27 6.53 31.59
N GLU A 200 -14.39 5.61 32.56
CA GLU A 200 -13.85 5.78 33.91
C GLU A 200 -12.32 5.92 33.89
N GLY A 201 -11.63 5.14 33.04
CA GLY A 201 -10.19 5.15 32.86
C GLY A 201 -9.61 6.50 32.40
N LEU A 202 -10.45 7.41 31.87
CA LEU A 202 -10.04 8.79 31.57
C LEU A 202 -9.62 9.55 32.84
N SER A 203 -10.18 9.20 34.00
CA SER A 203 -9.85 9.82 35.28
C SER A 203 -8.40 9.56 35.71
N ALA A 204 -7.84 8.40 35.35
CA ALA A 204 -6.45 8.03 35.68
C ALA A 204 -5.41 8.79 34.84
N VAL A 205 -5.76 9.18 33.61
CA VAL A 205 -4.86 9.93 32.71
C VAL A 205 -5.06 11.45 32.75
N LYS A 206 -6.08 11.96 33.44
CA LYS A 206 -6.57 13.35 33.35
C LYS A 206 -5.53 14.45 33.65
N ASP A 207 -4.56 14.14 34.50
CA ASP A 207 -3.48 15.04 34.97
C ASP A 207 -2.10 14.62 34.43
N THR A 208 -2.06 13.75 33.43
CA THR A 208 -0.83 13.21 32.81
C THR A 208 -0.58 13.78 31.42
N LYS A 209 0.58 13.49 30.82
CA LYS A 209 0.86 13.78 29.40
C LYS A 209 -0.03 13.01 28.40
N TYR A 210 -0.93 12.13 28.88
CA TYR A 210 -1.82 11.25 28.11
C TYR A 210 -3.32 11.57 28.24
N LYS A 211 -3.68 12.76 28.79
CA LYS A 211 -5.06 13.22 29.00
C LYS A 211 -5.95 13.00 27.77
N ASN A 212 -7.17 12.49 27.99
CA ASN A 212 -8.15 12.15 26.95
C ASN A 212 -7.64 11.10 25.94
N TYR A 213 -6.80 10.16 26.39
CA TYR A 213 -6.07 9.20 25.56
C TYR A 213 -5.38 9.85 24.35
N LYS A 214 -4.75 11.01 24.62
CA LYS A 214 -4.02 11.81 23.65
C LYS A 214 -2.66 12.22 24.17
N ILE A 215 -1.66 12.19 23.31
CA ILE A 215 -0.35 12.82 23.55
C ILE A 215 -0.26 14.12 22.72
N SER A 216 0.32 15.18 23.30
CA SER A 216 0.57 16.42 22.54
C SER A 216 1.78 16.26 21.61
N GLU A 217 1.83 17.07 20.56
CA GLU A 217 2.94 17.12 19.61
C GLU A 217 4.28 17.33 20.35
N ALA A 218 4.31 18.26 21.31
CA ALA A 218 5.51 18.57 22.10
C ALA A 218 5.90 17.43 23.07
N ASN A 219 4.93 16.77 23.70
CA ASN A 219 5.20 15.65 24.62
C ASN A 219 5.74 14.42 23.87
N LEU A 220 5.29 14.19 22.63
CA LEU A 220 5.85 13.16 21.76
C LEU A 220 7.27 13.53 21.29
N LYS A 221 7.49 14.79 20.89
CA LYS A 221 8.80 15.29 20.46
C LYS A 221 9.85 15.16 21.58
N GLU A 222 9.49 15.51 22.81
CA GLU A 222 10.31 15.29 24.01
C GLU A 222 10.70 13.81 24.18
N MET A 223 9.76 12.88 24.00
CA MET A 223 10.02 11.45 24.18
C MET A 223 10.95 10.90 23.08
N LEU A 224 10.79 11.32 21.82
CA LEU A 224 11.69 10.92 20.74
C LEU A 224 13.08 11.54 20.87
N ASP A 225 13.19 12.80 21.29
CA ASP A 225 14.49 13.46 21.55
C ASP A 225 15.27 12.76 22.68
N ASN A 226 14.57 12.26 23.70
CA ASN A 226 15.13 11.46 24.78
C ASN A 226 15.35 9.97 24.41
N LYS A 227 14.93 9.54 23.22
CA LYS A 227 14.95 8.13 22.75
C LYS A 227 14.21 7.18 23.68
N ASP A 228 13.06 7.62 24.18
CA ASP A 228 12.15 6.86 25.04
C ASP A 228 11.66 5.60 24.32
N ASP A 229 12.05 4.43 24.82
CA ASP A 229 11.71 3.13 24.23
C ASP A 229 10.39 2.55 24.76
N SER A 230 9.69 3.25 25.67
CA SER A 230 8.36 2.83 26.18
C SER A 230 7.21 3.05 25.19
N ILE A 231 7.46 3.75 24.08
CA ILE A 231 6.49 4.05 23.02
C ILE A 231 6.71 3.20 21.76
N PHE A 232 5.65 3.06 20.98
CA PHE A 232 5.66 2.45 19.65
C PHE A 232 4.77 3.27 18.72
N LEU A 233 5.30 3.75 17.58
CA LEU A 233 4.60 4.72 16.73
C LEU A 233 3.88 4.03 15.55
N VAL A 234 2.61 4.39 15.33
CA VAL A 234 1.78 3.83 14.25
C VAL A 234 1.16 4.96 13.44
N SER A 235 1.50 5.03 12.15
CA SER A 235 0.80 5.90 11.20
C SER A 235 -0.33 5.14 10.51
N VAL A 236 -1.55 5.66 10.61
CA VAL A 236 -2.74 5.17 9.87
C VAL A 236 -3.06 6.04 8.65
N ARG A 237 -2.04 6.69 8.07
CA ARG A 237 -2.13 7.36 6.77
C ARG A 237 -2.00 6.34 5.62
N GLN A 238 -2.30 6.77 4.40
CA GLN A 238 -1.95 6.01 3.21
C GLN A 238 -0.43 5.81 3.09
N ALA A 239 -0.01 4.71 2.46
CA ALA A 239 1.41 4.35 2.34
C ALA A 239 2.25 5.43 1.63
N VAL A 240 1.69 6.09 0.62
CA VAL A 240 2.37 7.18 -0.11
C VAL A 240 2.69 8.39 0.78
N ASP A 241 1.71 8.98 1.49
CA ASP A 241 1.95 10.06 2.47
C ASP A 241 2.95 9.62 3.57
N PHE A 242 3.03 8.32 3.86
CA PHE A 242 3.99 7.78 4.83
C PHE A 242 5.42 7.71 4.25
N SER A 243 5.61 7.18 3.05
CA SER A 243 6.91 7.12 2.38
C SER A 243 7.47 8.51 2.03
N GLU A 244 6.61 9.47 1.66
CA GLU A 244 6.99 10.88 1.44
C GLU A 244 7.59 11.52 2.71
N GLY A 245 7.03 11.20 3.88
CA GLY A 245 7.50 11.74 5.16
C GLY A 245 6.68 11.26 6.35
N HIS A 246 7.32 10.62 7.31
CA HIS A 246 6.73 10.12 8.55
C HIS A 246 7.57 10.46 9.79
N ILE A 247 7.00 10.26 10.97
CA ILE A 247 7.71 10.43 12.24
C ILE A 247 8.69 9.27 12.41
N GLU A 248 9.96 9.57 12.70
CA GLU A 248 11.04 8.57 12.83
C GLU A 248 10.68 7.44 13.81
N GLY A 249 10.92 6.19 13.40
CA GLY A 249 10.59 4.99 14.19
C GLY A 249 9.12 4.55 14.11
N ALA A 250 8.29 5.18 13.27
CA ALA A 250 6.93 4.70 13.00
C ALA A 250 6.87 3.52 12.03
N ILE A 251 5.86 2.67 12.23
CA ILE A 251 5.35 1.77 11.19
C ILE A 251 4.10 2.37 10.54
N ASN A 252 3.69 1.81 9.39
CA ASN A 252 2.44 2.16 8.73
C ASN A 252 1.46 0.98 8.79
N ILE A 253 0.25 1.25 9.29
CA ILE A 253 -0.91 0.34 9.19
C ILE A 253 -2.02 1.19 8.57
N PRO A 254 -2.16 1.24 7.23
CA PRO A 254 -3.08 2.15 6.55
C PRO A 254 -4.52 2.06 7.06
N TRP A 255 -5.19 3.21 7.15
CA TRP A 255 -6.62 3.28 7.46
C TRP A 255 -7.45 2.78 6.27
N ALA A 256 -7.75 1.48 6.30
CA ALA A 256 -8.46 0.75 5.25
C ALA A 256 -9.29 -0.40 5.85
N LYS A 257 -10.18 -0.99 5.04
CA LYS A 257 -10.81 -2.27 5.34
C LYS A 257 -9.72 -3.35 5.51
N GLY A 258 -9.76 -4.14 6.58
CA GLY A 258 -8.76 -5.18 6.88
C GLY A 258 -7.57 -4.73 7.73
N MET A 259 -7.51 -3.46 8.16
CA MET A 259 -6.35 -2.92 8.88
C MET A 259 -5.98 -3.64 10.20
N GLN A 260 -6.90 -4.41 10.79
CA GLN A 260 -6.66 -5.22 11.99
C GLN A 260 -5.65 -6.34 11.78
N GLU A 261 -5.45 -6.81 10.54
CA GLU A 261 -4.40 -7.80 10.20
C GLU A 261 -3.00 -7.28 10.62
N GLY A 262 -2.79 -5.96 10.50
CA GLY A 262 -1.58 -5.28 10.95
C GLY A 262 -1.44 -5.13 12.46
N PHE A 263 -2.49 -5.35 13.28
CA PHE A 263 -2.39 -5.17 14.73
C PHE A 263 -1.57 -6.28 15.41
N SER A 264 -1.36 -7.40 14.72
CA SER A 264 -0.55 -8.54 15.16
C SER A 264 0.92 -8.19 15.46
N VAL A 265 1.47 -7.12 14.87
CA VAL A 265 2.84 -6.65 15.13
C VAL A 265 2.94 -5.66 16.29
N LEU A 266 1.82 -5.24 16.89
CA LEU A 266 1.81 -4.20 17.92
C LEU A 266 2.25 -4.76 19.29
N PRO A 267 3.23 -4.15 19.97
CA PRO A 267 3.65 -4.57 21.31
C PRO A 267 2.56 -4.33 22.35
N LYS A 268 2.30 -5.33 23.22
CA LYS A 268 1.40 -5.20 24.38
C LYS A 268 2.10 -4.58 25.62
N ASP A 269 3.43 -4.53 25.62
CA ASP A 269 4.28 -3.99 26.69
C ASP A 269 4.61 -2.49 26.52
N LYS A 270 4.27 -1.88 25.37
CA LYS A 270 4.56 -0.48 25.05
C LYS A 270 3.30 0.35 24.83
N LYS A 271 3.44 1.66 24.99
CA LYS A 271 2.40 2.63 24.67
C LYS A 271 2.33 2.86 23.16
N ILE A 272 1.24 2.42 22.54
CA ILE A 272 1.00 2.65 21.11
C ILE A 272 0.60 4.11 20.89
N VAL A 273 1.36 4.86 20.09
CA VAL A 273 1.03 6.24 19.71
C VAL A 273 0.54 6.25 18.27
N VAL A 274 -0.77 6.36 18.08
CA VAL A 274 -1.40 6.35 16.77
C VAL A 274 -1.50 7.78 16.21
N TYR A 275 -1.18 7.95 14.93
CA TYR A 275 -1.39 9.22 14.22
C TYR A 275 -1.89 9.04 12.79
N CYS A 276 -2.70 10.00 12.34
CA CYS A 276 -3.20 10.12 10.98
C CYS A 276 -2.96 11.55 10.48
N TYR A 277 -3.65 12.01 9.43
CA TYR A 277 -3.51 13.37 8.92
C TYR A 277 -3.84 14.46 9.95
N THR A 278 -5.00 14.38 10.61
CA THR A 278 -5.57 15.46 11.44
C THR A 278 -5.93 15.04 12.86
N GLY A 279 -5.67 13.79 13.22
CA GLY A 279 -5.96 13.18 14.52
C GLY A 279 -7.30 12.41 14.59
N GLN A 280 -8.24 12.62 13.66
CA GLN A 280 -9.60 12.08 13.73
C GLN A 280 -9.63 10.53 13.72
N THR A 281 -9.18 9.88 12.64
CA THR A 281 -9.09 8.39 12.58
C THR A 281 -8.11 7.79 13.57
N ALA A 282 -7.06 8.54 13.96
CA ALA A 282 -6.15 8.09 15.00
C ALA A 282 -6.84 8.00 16.36
N GLY A 283 -7.81 8.86 16.64
CA GLY A 283 -8.70 8.73 17.80
C GLY A 283 -9.54 7.46 17.74
N GLU A 284 -10.22 7.23 16.62
CA GLU A 284 -11.05 6.03 16.39
C GLU A 284 -10.23 4.73 16.51
N THR A 285 -9.05 4.66 15.87
CA THR A 285 -8.09 3.54 16.04
C THR A 285 -7.64 3.37 17.50
N THR A 286 -7.42 4.49 18.20
CA THR A 286 -6.98 4.48 19.61
C THR A 286 -8.06 3.90 20.52
N ALA A 287 -9.33 4.19 20.27
CA ALA A 287 -10.41 3.60 21.05
C ALA A 287 -10.46 2.08 20.85
N GLY A 288 -10.42 1.61 19.60
CA GLY A 288 -10.49 0.18 19.31
C GLY A 288 -9.29 -0.60 19.84
N LEU A 289 -8.08 -0.08 19.66
CA LEU A 289 -6.88 -0.68 20.27
C LEU A 289 -6.97 -0.75 21.81
N ARG A 290 -7.61 0.21 22.48
CA ARG A 290 -7.82 0.14 23.94
C ARG A 290 -8.89 -0.90 24.34
N LEU A 291 -9.94 -1.08 23.54
CA LEU A 291 -10.93 -2.16 23.74
C LEU A 291 -10.32 -3.55 23.46
N MET A 292 -9.34 -3.65 22.55
CA MET A 292 -8.47 -4.82 22.36
C MET A 292 -7.32 -4.91 23.41
N GLY A 293 -7.36 -4.12 24.48
CA GLY A 293 -6.41 -4.20 25.60
C GLY A 293 -4.98 -3.72 25.33
N TYR A 294 -4.73 -2.90 24.30
CA TYR A 294 -3.46 -2.18 24.12
C TYR A 294 -3.50 -0.84 24.86
N ASP A 295 -2.37 -0.38 25.43
CA ASP A 295 -2.28 0.94 26.07
C ASP A 295 -2.04 2.07 25.03
N ALA A 296 -3.00 2.24 24.12
CA ALA A 296 -2.92 3.20 23.01
C ALA A 296 -3.28 4.64 23.40
N VAL A 297 -2.70 5.62 22.70
CA VAL A 297 -3.03 7.05 22.71
C VAL A 297 -2.94 7.64 21.30
N SER A 298 -3.72 8.69 21.00
CA SER A 298 -3.67 9.38 19.70
C SER A 298 -2.84 10.67 19.73
N LEU A 299 -2.03 10.92 18.70
CA LEU A 299 -1.29 12.17 18.56
C LEU A 299 -2.25 13.34 18.32
N ASN A 300 -2.14 14.40 19.11
CA ASN A 300 -2.93 15.61 18.98
C ASN A 300 -2.72 16.28 17.60
N GLY A 301 -3.78 16.43 16.82
CA GLY A 301 -3.70 16.99 15.46
C GLY A 301 -3.01 16.09 14.42
N GLY A 302 -2.55 14.90 14.80
CA GLY A 302 -1.88 13.96 13.91
C GLY A 302 -0.59 14.52 13.27
N MET A 303 -0.37 14.17 12.01
CA MET A 303 0.73 14.67 11.20
C MET A 303 0.63 16.18 10.91
N GLY A 304 -0.60 16.72 10.89
CA GLY A 304 -0.88 18.09 10.47
C GLY A 304 -1.15 18.19 8.96
N LYS A 305 -2.19 18.95 8.61
CA LYS A 305 -2.44 19.52 7.27
C LYS A 305 -2.82 21.00 7.50
N ALA A 306 -2.91 21.81 6.44
CA ALA A 306 -3.24 23.24 6.58
C ALA A 306 -4.58 23.49 7.32
N SER A 307 -5.56 22.59 7.17
CA SER A 307 -6.90 22.68 7.74
C SER A 307 -6.98 22.60 9.27
N ASN A 308 -5.98 22.03 9.95
CA ASN A 308 -5.92 21.94 11.42
C ASN A 308 -4.72 22.67 12.04
N SER A 309 -4.07 23.56 11.28
CA SER A 309 -3.05 24.48 11.79
C SER A 309 -3.62 25.35 12.93
N PRO A 310 -2.87 25.62 14.01
CA PRO A 310 -1.45 25.32 14.22
C PRO A 310 -1.17 23.98 14.93
N SER A 311 -2.06 22.98 14.84
CA SER A 311 -1.89 21.66 15.48
C SER A 311 -1.48 20.55 14.51
N GLY A 312 -0.80 19.52 15.05
CA GLY A 312 -0.20 18.42 14.30
C GLY A 312 1.28 18.63 14.00
N TRP A 313 2.00 17.52 13.81
CA TRP A 313 3.47 17.42 13.78
C TRP A 313 4.17 18.42 12.84
N LEU A 314 3.80 18.43 11.56
CA LEU A 314 4.35 19.32 10.53
C LEU A 314 4.00 20.80 10.82
N ASN A 315 2.80 21.07 11.36
CA ASN A 315 2.38 22.41 11.76
C ASN A 315 3.16 22.95 12.98
N LYS A 316 3.98 22.12 13.64
CA LYS A 316 4.98 22.55 14.65
C LYS A 316 6.40 22.70 14.09
N GLY A 317 6.62 22.38 12.81
CA GLY A 317 7.96 22.33 12.21
C GLY A 317 8.83 21.19 12.75
N TYR A 318 8.22 20.09 13.23
CA TYR A 318 8.96 18.94 13.73
C TYR A 318 9.44 18.02 12.58
N PRO A 319 10.62 17.40 12.71
CA PRO A 319 11.29 16.69 11.63
C PRO A 319 10.55 15.42 11.22
N VAL A 320 10.79 14.99 9.99
CA VAL A 320 10.30 13.74 9.41
C VAL A 320 11.44 13.00 8.73
N VAL A 321 11.26 11.70 8.53
CA VAL A 321 12.10 10.88 7.66
C VAL A 321 11.25 10.38 6.50
N SER A 322 11.84 10.25 5.32
CA SER A 322 11.22 9.57 4.17
C SER A 322 11.64 8.10 4.15
N SER A 323 10.84 7.28 3.48
CA SER A 323 11.18 5.89 3.15
C SER A 323 10.54 5.53 1.81
N LEU A 324 11.10 6.08 0.74
CA LEU A 324 10.73 5.74 -0.63
C LEU A 324 11.02 4.25 -0.87
N SER A 325 9.98 3.42 -0.81
CA SER A 325 10.09 2.01 -1.16
C SER A 325 9.99 1.86 -2.68
N LEU A 326 10.75 0.92 -3.23
CA LEU A 326 10.67 0.57 -4.65
C LEU A 326 9.25 0.13 -5.03
N GLU A 327 8.50 -0.47 -4.11
CA GLU A 327 7.11 -0.85 -4.30
C GLU A 327 6.17 0.34 -4.48
N VAL A 328 6.33 1.44 -3.72
CA VAL A 328 5.55 2.67 -3.95
C VAL A 328 5.93 3.30 -5.29
N LEU A 329 7.23 3.42 -5.57
CA LEU A 329 7.73 4.04 -6.81
C LEU A 329 7.33 3.27 -8.08
N GLU A 330 7.32 1.93 -8.04
CA GLU A 330 6.83 1.12 -9.15
C GLU A 330 5.31 1.20 -9.30
N ASN A 331 4.55 1.16 -8.20
CA ASN A 331 3.11 1.39 -8.26
C ASN A 331 2.78 2.76 -8.89
N GLU A 332 3.54 3.81 -8.58
CA GLU A 332 3.40 5.13 -9.22
C GLU A 332 3.85 5.14 -10.69
N TYR A 333 4.94 4.46 -11.05
CA TYR A 333 5.42 4.33 -12.44
C TYR A 333 4.35 3.73 -13.35
N PHE A 334 3.63 2.71 -12.88
CA PHE A 334 2.51 2.16 -13.63
C PHE A 334 1.27 3.06 -13.53
N ALA A 335 0.83 3.46 -12.34
CA ALA A 335 -0.41 4.24 -12.15
C ALA A 335 -0.42 5.57 -12.92
N ASN A 336 0.72 6.27 -12.97
CA ASN A 336 0.88 7.56 -13.64
C ASN A 336 1.41 7.44 -15.10
N MET A 337 1.41 6.23 -15.66
CA MET A 337 1.97 5.95 -16.99
C MET A 337 1.41 6.89 -18.09
N PRO A 338 2.26 7.67 -18.77
CA PRO A 338 1.82 8.68 -19.73
C PRO A 338 1.33 8.06 -21.04
N LYS A 339 0.56 8.81 -21.82
CA LYS A 339 0.01 8.37 -23.14
C LYS A 339 1.06 7.87 -24.14
N HIS A 340 2.30 8.33 -24.03
CA HIS A 340 3.43 7.90 -24.87
C HIS A 340 4.22 6.70 -24.28
N ILE A 341 3.75 6.12 -23.16
CA ILE A 341 4.28 4.91 -22.51
C ILE A 341 5.80 4.89 -22.37
N TYR A 342 6.34 6.00 -21.86
CA TYR A 342 7.77 6.28 -21.67
C TYR A 342 8.63 6.02 -22.92
N LYS A 343 8.09 6.33 -24.10
CA LYS A 343 8.82 6.34 -25.39
C LYS A 343 8.63 7.65 -26.15
N ILE A 344 9.45 7.87 -27.16
CA ILE A 344 9.32 8.91 -28.19
C ILE A 344 9.44 8.28 -29.58
N ASN A 345 8.79 8.87 -30.60
CA ASN A 345 8.98 8.43 -31.99
C ASN A 345 10.39 8.79 -32.48
N GLN A 346 11.03 7.92 -33.26
CA GLN A 346 12.39 8.16 -33.77
C GLN A 346 12.50 9.37 -34.71
N VAL A 347 11.44 9.76 -35.42
CA VAL A 347 11.41 10.98 -36.26
C VAL A 347 11.29 12.22 -35.38
N GLU A 348 10.30 12.24 -34.48
CA GLU A 348 10.07 13.30 -33.50
C GLU A 348 11.34 13.59 -32.66
N PHE A 349 12.03 12.54 -32.22
CA PHE A 349 13.30 12.66 -31.53
C PHE A 349 14.39 13.35 -32.37
N LEU A 350 14.54 13.00 -33.66
CA LEU A 350 15.51 13.65 -34.53
C LEU A 350 15.10 15.09 -34.90
N ASP A 351 13.80 15.40 -34.97
CA ASP A 351 13.31 16.78 -35.08
C ASP A 351 13.70 17.63 -33.85
N LYS A 352 13.65 17.05 -32.63
CA LYS A 352 14.15 17.72 -31.41
C LYS A 352 15.66 17.97 -31.45
N VAL A 353 16.44 17.00 -31.95
CA VAL A 353 17.89 17.17 -32.17
C VAL A 353 18.15 18.27 -33.22
N LYS A 354 17.37 18.30 -34.31
CA LYS A 354 17.44 19.32 -35.37
C LYS A 354 17.10 20.72 -34.86
N ALA A 355 16.15 20.83 -33.94
CA ALA A 355 15.74 22.07 -33.30
C ALA A 355 16.68 22.54 -32.18
N ASN A 356 17.62 21.69 -31.73
CA ASN A 356 18.44 21.91 -30.54
C ASN A 356 17.57 22.25 -29.30
N GLU A 357 16.52 21.47 -29.06
CA GLU A 357 15.73 21.57 -27.83
C GLU A 357 16.60 21.25 -26.59
N ASP A 358 16.25 21.81 -25.44
CA ASP A 358 16.97 21.52 -24.19
C ASP A 358 16.51 20.17 -23.61
N MET A 359 17.39 19.19 -23.70
CA MET A 359 17.17 17.79 -23.32
C MET A 359 18.53 17.11 -23.06
N THR A 360 18.51 15.97 -22.38
CA THR A 360 19.67 15.10 -22.24
C THR A 360 19.49 13.87 -23.12
N ILE A 361 20.53 13.42 -23.83
CA ILE A 361 20.48 12.23 -24.68
C ILE A 361 21.49 11.21 -24.15
N LEU A 362 21.05 9.96 -23.98
CA LEU A 362 21.86 8.88 -23.41
C LEU A 362 21.97 7.69 -24.36
N ASP A 363 23.17 7.43 -24.84
CA ASP A 363 23.48 6.26 -25.65
C ASP A 363 24.05 5.14 -24.78
N ILE A 364 23.29 4.06 -24.61
CA ILE A 364 23.69 2.89 -23.81
C ILE A 364 24.25 1.73 -24.65
N ARG A 365 24.63 1.99 -25.91
CA ARG A 365 25.49 1.10 -26.73
C ARG A 365 26.91 1.03 -26.14
N SER A 366 27.71 0.08 -26.63
CA SER A 366 29.13 0.00 -26.29
C SER A 366 29.89 1.26 -26.72
N ALA A 367 30.95 1.62 -25.99
CA ALA A 367 31.84 2.72 -26.35
C ALA A 367 32.38 2.57 -27.79
N ASP A 368 32.75 1.34 -28.19
CA ASP A 368 33.18 1.03 -29.55
C ASP A 368 32.14 1.39 -30.63
N ASP A 369 30.83 1.28 -30.37
CA ASP A 369 29.78 1.59 -31.34
C ASP A 369 29.33 3.06 -31.27
N TYR A 370 29.46 3.68 -30.10
CA TYR A 370 29.33 5.13 -29.91
C TYR A 370 30.43 5.90 -30.65
N ALA A 371 31.70 5.48 -30.51
CA ALA A 371 32.86 6.10 -31.16
C ALA A 371 32.86 5.95 -32.70
N LYS A 372 32.13 4.97 -33.26
CA LYS A 372 31.89 4.84 -34.71
C LYS A 372 30.84 5.81 -35.25
N GLY A 373 30.02 6.40 -34.38
CA GLY A 373 28.93 7.30 -34.74
C GLY A 373 27.76 7.22 -33.76
N HIS A 374 27.41 8.34 -33.16
CA HIS A 374 26.29 8.52 -32.23
C HIS A 374 25.51 9.81 -32.55
N ILE A 375 24.36 10.03 -31.91
CA ILE A 375 23.58 11.27 -32.11
C ILE A 375 24.28 12.45 -31.45
N LYS A 376 24.34 13.60 -32.15
CA LYS A 376 24.90 14.85 -31.62
C LYS A 376 24.31 15.20 -30.25
N GLY A 377 25.18 15.43 -29.26
CA GLY A 377 24.80 15.69 -27.88
C GLY A 377 24.49 14.46 -27.03
N ALA A 378 24.58 13.24 -27.58
CA ALA A 378 24.43 12.02 -26.80
C ALA A 378 25.67 11.74 -25.95
N VAL A 379 25.45 11.43 -24.67
CA VAL A 379 26.48 10.98 -23.73
C VAL A 379 26.48 9.45 -23.70
N ASN A 380 27.65 8.82 -23.65
CA ASN A 380 27.73 7.36 -23.59
C ASN A 380 27.71 6.83 -22.15
N ALA A 381 26.79 5.90 -21.87
CA ALA A 381 26.74 5.12 -20.63
C ALA A 381 26.51 3.64 -20.99
N PRO A 382 27.56 2.89 -21.37
CA PRO A 382 27.41 1.52 -21.84
C PRO A 382 26.61 0.63 -20.89
N TRP A 383 25.63 -0.09 -21.43
CA TRP A 383 24.72 -0.95 -20.66
C TRP A 383 25.45 -1.83 -19.62
N GLY A 384 25.26 -1.50 -18.34
CA GLY A 384 26.06 -1.96 -17.20
C GLY A 384 26.01 -0.91 -16.07
N THR A 385 26.92 -0.99 -15.09
CA THR A 385 26.99 -0.03 -13.97
C THR A 385 27.13 1.41 -14.44
N ALA A 386 27.70 1.65 -15.62
CA ALA A 386 27.87 2.98 -16.19
C ALA A 386 26.57 3.80 -16.33
N VAL A 387 25.40 3.15 -16.23
CA VAL A 387 24.08 3.82 -16.16
C VAL A 387 23.76 4.32 -14.74
N SER A 388 24.15 3.60 -13.68
CA SER A 388 24.00 4.06 -12.28
C SER A 388 25.16 4.95 -11.81
N ASP A 389 26.37 4.74 -12.34
CA ASP A 389 27.60 5.53 -12.10
C ASP A 389 27.48 7.03 -12.55
N ILE A 390 26.41 7.40 -13.26
CA ILE A 390 26.17 8.75 -13.78
C ILE A 390 24.90 9.43 -13.25
N LEU A 391 24.10 8.79 -12.39
CA LEU A 391 22.77 9.32 -12.01
C LEU A 391 22.85 10.72 -11.43
N THR A 392 23.82 10.99 -10.56
CA THR A 392 24.07 12.31 -9.97
C THR A 392 24.43 13.39 -11.00
N LYS A 393 24.91 13.01 -12.19
CA LYS A 393 25.40 13.90 -13.26
C LYS A 393 24.35 14.16 -14.35
N LEU A 394 23.26 13.41 -14.35
CA LEU A 394 22.13 13.63 -15.24
C LEU A 394 21.30 14.83 -14.73
N PRO A 395 20.99 15.84 -15.57
CA PRO A 395 20.03 16.88 -15.22
C PRO A 395 18.62 16.29 -15.04
N SER A 396 17.95 16.66 -13.94
CA SER A 396 16.60 16.22 -13.57
C SER A 396 15.49 17.21 -13.96
N ASP A 397 15.88 18.40 -14.43
CA ASP A 397 14.99 19.51 -14.80
C ASP A 397 14.45 19.46 -16.24
N LYS A 398 14.88 18.47 -17.04
CA LYS A 398 14.55 18.36 -18.47
C LYS A 398 14.46 16.91 -18.99
N PRO A 399 13.84 16.67 -20.16
CA PRO A 399 13.63 15.32 -20.68
C PRO A 399 14.92 14.55 -20.98
N LEU A 400 14.91 13.25 -20.70
CA LEU A 400 16.04 12.34 -20.88
C LEU A 400 15.72 11.27 -21.93
N PHE A 401 16.32 11.36 -23.11
CA PHE A 401 16.08 10.44 -24.22
C PHE A 401 17.13 9.32 -24.29
N VAL A 402 16.71 8.09 -24.03
CA VAL A 402 17.61 6.92 -23.92
C VAL A 402 17.51 6.04 -25.18
N HIS A 403 18.65 5.73 -25.80
CA HIS A 403 18.71 4.79 -26.92
C HIS A 403 19.76 3.69 -26.76
N CYS A 404 19.39 2.49 -27.22
CA CYS A 404 20.29 1.35 -27.38
C CYS A 404 20.13 0.78 -28.80
N TYR A 405 20.73 -0.37 -29.10
CA TYR A 405 20.60 -1.03 -30.40
C TYR A 405 19.16 -1.31 -30.88
N SER A 406 18.19 -1.52 -29.96
CA SER A 406 16.85 -2.04 -30.29
C SER A 406 15.68 -1.51 -29.47
N GLY A 407 15.93 -0.52 -28.60
CA GLY A 407 14.95 -0.04 -27.61
C GLY A 407 14.71 -0.99 -26.42
N GLN A 408 15.06 -2.28 -26.48
CA GLN A 408 14.71 -3.24 -25.42
C GLN A 408 15.45 -3.01 -24.08
N THR A 409 16.78 -2.84 -24.09
CA THR A 409 17.52 -2.46 -22.86
C THR A 409 17.34 -0.99 -22.52
N ALA A 410 17.01 -0.13 -23.49
CA ALA A 410 16.62 1.25 -23.19
C ALA A 410 15.28 1.31 -22.45
N GLY A 411 14.37 0.35 -22.69
CA GLY A 411 13.17 0.16 -21.88
C GLY A 411 13.50 -0.20 -20.42
N GLN A 412 14.43 -1.13 -20.18
CA GLN A 412 14.91 -1.42 -18.82
C GLN A 412 15.51 -0.18 -18.16
N ALA A 413 16.43 0.51 -18.86
CA ALA A 413 17.05 1.74 -18.35
C ALA A 413 16.02 2.84 -18.02
N VAL A 414 15.02 3.03 -18.87
CA VAL A 414 13.98 4.05 -18.68
C VAL A 414 13.13 3.81 -17.44
N ASN A 415 12.78 2.57 -17.10
CA ASN A 415 12.15 2.30 -15.80
C ASN A 415 13.09 2.70 -14.65
N THR A 416 14.34 2.20 -14.63
CA THR A 416 15.30 2.57 -13.57
C THR A 416 15.54 4.08 -13.44
N LEU A 417 15.51 4.82 -14.55
CA LEU A 417 15.70 6.28 -14.56
C LEU A 417 14.46 7.05 -14.11
N VAL A 418 13.24 6.60 -14.41
CA VAL A 418 12.03 7.22 -13.82
C VAL A 418 11.94 6.93 -12.32
N ILE A 419 12.34 5.73 -11.87
CA ILE A 419 12.47 5.40 -10.44
C ILE A 419 13.53 6.29 -9.75
N ALA A 420 14.58 6.71 -10.46
CA ALA A 420 15.55 7.72 -10.01
C ALA A 420 15.08 9.20 -10.16
N GLY A 421 13.85 9.45 -10.60
CA GLY A 421 13.25 10.79 -10.68
C GLY A 421 13.37 11.53 -12.02
N PHE A 422 13.87 10.89 -13.08
CA PHE A 422 14.04 11.53 -14.40
C PHE A 422 12.81 11.36 -15.31
N ASP A 423 12.49 12.37 -16.14
CA ASP A 423 11.57 12.23 -17.29
C ASP A 423 12.26 11.44 -18.42
N ALA A 424 12.50 10.15 -18.17
CA ALA A 424 13.21 9.27 -19.07
C ALA A 424 12.26 8.64 -20.10
N ARG A 425 12.67 8.67 -21.38
CA ARG A 425 11.89 8.15 -22.51
C ARG A 425 12.77 7.39 -23.48
N SER A 426 12.36 6.20 -23.89
CA SER A 426 13.15 5.42 -24.84
C SER A 426 12.88 5.87 -26.28
N VAL A 427 13.93 6.11 -27.05
CA VAL A 427 13.81 6.33 -28.50
C VAL A 427 13.34 5.02 -29.14
N ASN A 428 12.12 5.04 -29.69
CA ASN A 428 11.45 3.83 -30.16
C ASN A 428 12.30 3.04 -31.17
N LEU A 429 12.40 1.74 -30.95
CA LEU A 429 13.19 0.76 -31.73
C LEU A 429 14.71 1.00 -31.71
N GLY A 430 15.21 2.03 -31.03
CA GLY A 430 16.64 2.29 -30.84
C GLY A 430 17.40 2.51 -32.16
N TRP A 431 18.72 2.29 -32.14
CA TRP A 431 19.60 2.60 -33.26
C TRP A 431 19.32 1.75 -34.52
N ASN A 432 19.32 0.42 -34.39
CA ASN A 432 19.36 -0.49 -35.55
C ASN A 432 18.01 -0.60 -36.28
N PHE A 433 16.91 -0.37 -35.57
CA PHE A 433 15.53 -0.57 -36.06
C PHE A 433 14.69 0.72 -36.04
N GLY A 434 15.12 1.78 -35.34
CA GLY A 434 14.45 3.08 -35.28
C GLY A 434 15.26 4.18 -35.97
N ILE A 435 16.28 4.72 -35.28
CA ILE A 435 17.06 5.90 -35.69
C ILE A 435 17.66 5.70 -37.10
N SER A 436 18.39 4.61 -37.35
CA SER A 436 18.99 4.30 -38.66
C SER A 436 17.99 3.85 -39.74
N LYS A 437 16.70 4.14 -39.55
CA LYS A 437 15.60 3.90 -40.49
C LYS A 437 14.80 5.19 -40.76
N VAL A 438 15.19 6.33 -40.19
CA VAL A 438 14.69 7.65 -40.57
C VAL A 438 15.52 8.16 -41.75
N GLU A 439 14.85 8.75 -42.74
CA GLU A 439 15.52 9.36 -43.90
C GLU A 439 16.34 10.59 -43.46
N GLY A 440 17.63 10.62 -43.83
CA GLY A 440 18.55 11.70 -43.45
C GLY A 440 19.02 11.67 -42.00
N TYR A 441 18.89 10.54 -41.29
CA TYR A 441 19.38 10.42 -39.90
C TYR A 441 20.88 10.72 -39.78
N GLU A 442 21.63 10.52 -40.85
CA GLU A 442 23.06 10.79 -40.98
C GLU A 442 23.41 12.27 -40.72
N GLU A 443 22.49 13.22 -40.96
CA GLU A 443 22.68 14.65 -40.61
C GLU A 443 22.90 14.86 -39.10
N PHE A 444 22.41 13.94 -38.27
CA PHE A 444 22.47 14.03 -36.80
C PHE A 444 23.58 13.18 -36.17
N VAL A 445 24.34 12.44 -36.97
CA VAL A 445 25.44 11.61 -36.49
C VAL A 445 26.71 12.44 -36.29
N THR A 446 27.45 12.19 -35.22
CA THR A 446 28.82 12.67 -35.02
C THR A 446 29.70 11.60 -34.35
N THR A 447 31.00 11.87 -34.32
CA THR A 447 32.02 11.19 -33.49
C THR A 447 32.53 12.09 -32.34
N ASP A 448 32.05 13.34 -32.23
CA ASP A 448 32.47 14.30 -31.21
C ASP A 448 31.86 13.93 -29.84
N GLU A 449 32.68 13.45 -28.91
CA GLU A 449 32.21 12.95 -27.61
C GLU A 449 31.55 14.03 -26.74
N SER A 450 30.34 13.75 -26.24
CA SER A 450 29.69 14.54 -25.20
C SER A 450 29.88 13.90 -23.81
N VAL A 451 30.19 14.70 -22.80
CA VAL A 451 30.50 14.23 -21.43
C VAL A 451 29.76 15.02 -20.36
N LEU A 452 29.42 14.35 -19.25
CA LEU A 452 28.87 14.97 -18.04
C LEU A 452 29.95 14.94 -16.95
N THR A 453 30.35 16.12 -16.46
CA THR A 453 31.55 16.28 -15.61
C THR A 453 31.25 16.71 -14.17
N GLU A 454 30.06 17.24 -13.92
CA GLU A 454 29.64 17.78 -12.62
C GLU A 454 28.40 17.04 -12.12
N ASP A 455 28.30 16.85 -10.81
CA ASP A 455 27.09 16.33 -10.17
C ASP A 455 26.06 17.47 -10.03
N VAL A 456 24.87 17.27 -10.60
CA VAL A 456 23.80 18.28 -10.75
C VAL A 456 22.45 17.85 -10.17
N THR A 457 22.29 16.57 -9.82
CA THR A 457 21.05 16.01 -9.24
C THR A 457 21.38 15.23 -7.97
N GLU A 458 20.61 15.46 -6.89
CA GLU A 458 20.65 14.62 -5.69
C GLU A 458 19.76 13.39 -5.88
N ILE A 459 20.29 12.20 -5.60
CA ILE A 459 19.59 10.91 -5.73
C ILE A 459 19.41 10.32 -4.33
N ASP A 460 18.23 9.78 -4.03
CA ASP A 460 18.01 9.07 -2.76
C ASP A 460 18.96 7.86 -2.64
N LYS A 461 19.52 7.67 -1.44
CA LYS A 461 20.57 6.68 -1.20
C LYS A 461 20.07 5.23 -1.26
N GLY A 462 18.79 5.00 -0.93
CA GLY A 462 18.13 3.72 -1.12
C GLY A 462 17.93 3.41 -2.60
N ILE A 463 17.46 4.40 -3.37
CA ILE A 463 17.27 4.27 -4.82
C ILE A 463 18.62 4.03 -5.52
N GLN A 464 19.64 4.86 -5.26
CA GLN A 464 20.99 4.67 -5.82
C GLN A 464 21.52 3.25 -5.53
N SER A 465 21.44 2.80 -4.27
CA SER A 465 21.90 1.46 -3.86
C SER A 465 21.14 0.33 -4.57
N ALA A 466 19.82 0.50 -4.80
CA ALA A 466 19.00 -0.46 -5.52
C ALA A 466 19.36 -0.54 -7.01
N LEU A 467 19.63 0.61 -7.64
CA LEU A 467 20.04 0.65 -9.04
C LEU A 467 21.46 0.13 -9.23
N ASP A 468 22.40 0.46 -8.34
CA ASP A 468 23.75 -0.12 -8.34
C ASP A 468 23.71 -1.65 -8.23
N ALA A 469 22.85 -2.19 -7.36
CA ALA A 469 22.62 -3.64 -7.26
C ALA A 469 21.99 -4.23 -8.55
N TYR A 470 20.98 -3.56 -9.13
CA TYR A 470 20.35 -3.97 -10.38
C TYR A 470 21.37 -4.08 -11.53
N TYR A 471 22.23 -3.07 -11.69
CA TYR A 471 23.22 -3.02 -12.76
C TYR A 471 24.45 -3.91 -12.48
N ALA A 472 24.86 -4.10 -11.22
CA ALA A 472 25.92 -5.04 -10.85
C ALA A 472 25.53 -6.50 -11.18
N GLY A 473 24.28 -6.90 -10.92
CA GLY A 473 23.77 -8.26 -11.20
C GLY A 473 23.74 -8.65 -12.69
N LEU A 474 23.99 -7.70 -13.60
CA LEU A 474 24.22 -8.00 -15.02
C LEU A 474 25.49 -8.83 -15.24
N SER A 475 26.44 -8.78 -14.30
CA SER A 475 27.65 -9.60 -14.32
C SER A 475 27.37 -11.09 -14.10
N ASP A 476 26.48 -11.43 -13.17
CA ASP A 476 26.10 -12.82 -12.86
C ASP A 476 25.45 -13.53 -14.05
N VAL A 477 24.61 -12.82 -14.81
CA VAL A 477 23.95 -13.36 -16.01
C VAL A 477 24.78 -13.25 -17.29
N LYS A 478 25.94 -12.57 -17.26
CA LYS A 478 26.69 -12.13 -18.46
C LYS A 478 27.06 -13.24 -19.43
N GLU A 479 27.45 -14.40 -18.93
CA GLU A 479 27.86 -15.58 -19.72
C GLU A 479 26.81 -16.70 -19.70
N THR A 480 25.56 -16.36 -19.38
CA THR A 480 24.41 -17.28 -19.34
C THR A 480 23.47 -17.04 -20.53
N ILE A 481 22.48 -17.93 -20.70
CA ILE A 481 21.36 -17.73 -21.64
C ILE A 481 20.44 -16.54 -21.30
N PHE A 482 20.69 -15.84 -20.19
CA PHE A 482 19.89 -14.73 -19.64
C PHE A 482 20.59 -13.36 -19.72
N LYS A 483 21.72 -13.25 -20.43
CA LYS A 483 22.54 -12.04 -20.60
C LYS A 483 21.69 -10.78 -20.88
N ASN A 484 22.01 -9.67 -20.21
CA ASN A 484 21.27 -8.41 -20.26
C ASN A 484 19.81 -8.50 -19.75
N TYR A 485 19.55 -9.42 -18.81
CA TYR A 485 18.21 -9.81 -18.35
C TYR A 485 17.26 -10.12 -19.53
N LYS A 486 17.78 -10.89 -20.50
CA LYS A 486 17.08 -11.28 -21.72
C LYS A 486 17.28 -12.75 -22.05
N ILE A 487 16.22 -13.42 -22.49
CA ILE A 487 16.29 -14.75 -23.11
C ILE A 487 16.11 -14.63 -24.62
N SER A 488 16.82 -15.45 -25.40
CA SER A 488 16.62 -15.52 -26.86
C SER A 488 15.34 -16.29 -27.20
N GLU A 489 14.82 -16.04 -28.39
CA GLU A 489 13.64 -16.72 -28.93
C GLU A 489 13.86 -18.24 -28.99
N ALA A 490 15.05 -18.67 -29.43
CA ALA A 490 15.41 -20.09 -29.50
C ALA A 490 15.55 -20.74 -28.12
N ASN A 491 16.14 -20.04 -27.14
CA ASN A 491 16.33 -20.57 -25.79
C ASN A 491 15.00 -20.68 -25.03
N LEU A 492 14.05 -19.76 -25.27
CA LEU A 492 12.68 -19.90 -24.75
C LEU A 492 11.96 -21.07 -25.41
N LYS A 493 12.05 -21.21 -26.75
CA LYS A 493 11.44 -22.33 -27.47
C LYS A 493 11.94 -23.69 -26.96
N GLN A 494 13.26 -23.83 -26.77
CA GLN A 494 13.85 -25.04 -26.19
C GLN A 494 13.24 -25.37 -24.82
N LYS A 495 13.11 -24.39 -23.92
CA LYS A 495 12.52 -24.61 -22.58
C LYS A 495 11.06 -25.03 -22.61
N ILE A 496 10.27 -24.52 -23.56
CA ILE A 496 8.87 -24.94 -23.77
C ILE A 496 8.83 -26.38 -24.29
N GLU A 497 9.67 -26.75 -25.27
CA GLU A 497 9.77 -28.11 -25.81
C GLU A 497 10.27 -29.13 -24.77
N GLU A 498 11.18 -28.71 -23.89
CA GLU A 498 11.67 -29.50 -22.74
C GLU A 498 10.67 -29.56 -21.58
N LYS A 499 9.60 -28.75 -21.62
CA LYS A 499 8.59 -28.58 -20.54
C LYS A 499 9.19 -28.18 -19.21
N ASP A 500 10.18 -27.27 -19.27
CA ASP A 500 10.87 -26.72 -18.11
C ASP A 500 9.90 -25.94 -17.20
N ASP A 501 9.65 -26.46 -16.00
CA ASP A 501 8.76 -25.87 -15.02
C ASP A 501 9.43 -24.77 -14.19
N SER A 502 10.73 -24.50 -14.38
CA SER A 502 11.46 -23.42 -13.70
C SER A 502 11.17 -22.03 -14.28
N ILE A 503 10.42 -21.93 -15.38
CA ILE A 503 10.02 -20.66 -16.02
C ILE A 503 8.53 -20.38 -15.86
N TYR A 504 8.19 -19.09 -15.91
CA TYR A 504 6.80 -18.60 -15.97
C TYR A 504 6.68 -17.54 -17.07
N ILE A 505 5.88 -17.78 -18.11
CA ILE A 505 5.85 -16.94 -19.30
C ILE A 505 4.75 -15.88 -19.15
N LEU A 506 5.08 -14.61 -19.33
CA LEU A 506 4.16 -13.49 -19.08
C LEU A 506 4.00 -12.61 -20.32
N SER A 507 2.77 -12.56 -20.86
CA SER A 507 2.41 -11.67 -21.95
C SER A 507 1.94 -10.31 -21.43
N ALA A 508 2.75 -9.29 -21.69
CA ALA A 508 2.47 -7.89 -21.42
C ALA A 508 1.76 -7.17 -22.60
N ARG A 509 1.08 -7.93 -23.46
CA ARG A 509 0.22 -7.42 -24.56
C ARG A 509 -1.21 -7.19 -24.06
N SER A 510 -2.05 -6.55 -24.88
CA SER A 510 -3.49 -6.48 -24.63
C SER A 510 -4.10 -7.89 -24.55
N ALA A 511 -5.18 -8.05 -23.77
CA ALA A 511 -5.93 -9.30 -23.71
C ALA A 511 -6.52 -9.70 -25.07
N GLU A 512 -6.90 -8.71 -25.89
CA GLU A 512 -7.40 -8.92 -27.24
C GLU A 512 -6.34 -9.53 -28.17
N ASP A 513 -5.10 -9.03 -28.13
CA ASP A 513 -4.00 -9.56 -28.97
C ASP A 513 -3.42 -10.86 -28.42
N TYR A 514 -3.54 -11.10 -27.11
CA TYR A 514 -3.24 -12.38 -26.49
C TYR A 514 -4.20 -13.48 -26.97
N ALA A 515 -5.51 -13.22 -26.95
CA ALA A 515 -6.56 -14.16 -27.39
C ALA A 515 -6.56 -14.43 -28.91
N LYS A 516 -5.97 -13.56 -29.74
CA LYS A 516 -5.74 -13.83 -31.17
C LYS A 516 -4.62 -14.86 -31.42
N GLY A 517 -3.69 -14.97 -30.48
CA GLY A 517 -2.51 -15.82 -30.60
C GLY A 517 -1.44 -15.47 -29.56
N HIS A 518 -0.95 -16.44 -28.80
CA HIS A 518 0.06 -16.29 -27.76
C HIS A 518 1.08 -17.45 -27.73
N ILE A 519 2.20 -17.24 -27.04
CA ILE A 519 3.21 -18.27 -26.79
C ILE A 519 2.62 -19.32 -25.84
N GLU A 520 2.80 -20.62 -26.12
CA GLU A 520 2.30 -21.71 -25.27
C GLU A 520 2.77 -21.57 -23.82
N GLY A 521 1.87 -21.82 -22.86
CA GLY A 521 2.15 -21.68 -21.42
C GLY A 521 2.26 -20.24 -20.91
N ALA A 522 1.99 -19.23 -21.73
CA ALA A 522 1.95 -17.84 -21.28
C ALA A 522 0.68 -17.52 -20.46
N VAL A 523 0.80 -16.60 -19.50
CA VAL A 523 -0.31 -15.92 -18.81
C VAL A 523 -0.33 -14.44 -19.24
N ASN A 524 -1.50 -13.78 -19.25
CA ASN A 524 -1.61 -12.38 -19.66
C ASN A 524 -1.72 -11.42 -18.47
N LEU A 525 -0.79 -10.46 -18.39
CA LEU A 525 -0.85 -9.30 -17.51
C LEU A 525 -0.53 -8.06 -18.36
N PRO A 526 -1.53 -7.38 -18.95
CA PRO A 526 -1.32 -6.30 -19.91
C PRO A 526 -0.47 -5.14 -19.37
N TYR A 527 0.45 -4.63 -20.18
CA TYR A 527 1.23 -3.43 -19.83
C TYR A 527 0.34 -2.19 -19.80
N GLY A 528 0.16 -1.61 -18.61
CA GLY A 528 -0.71 -0.47 -18.37
C GLY A 528 -0.77 -0.10 -16.89
N LYS A 529 -1.68 0.82 -16.53
CA LYS A 529 -1.75 1.40 -15.17
C LYS A 529 -1.96 0.41 -14.03
N ASP A 530 -2.62 -0.71 -14.31
CA ASP A 530 -2.97 -1.73 -13.32
C ASP A 530 -1.94 -2.88 -13.27
N MET A 531 -0.83 -2.79 -14.02
CA MET A 531 0.13 -3.89 -14.13
C MET A 531 0.85 -4.19 -12.81
N ALA A 532 1.18 -3.17 -12.02
CA ALA A 532 1.91 -3.33 -10.76
C ALA A 532 1.12 -4.15 -9.71
N SER A 533 -0.19 -3.96 -9.61
CA SER A 533 -1.02 -4.73 -8.67
C SER A 533 -1.12 -6.20 -9.05
N GLY A 534 -0.92 -6.57 -10.31
CA GLY A 534 -0.82 -7.97 -10.75
C GLY A 534 0.54 -8.63 -10.46
N PHE A 535 1.51 -7.93 -9.85
CA PHE A 535 2.80 -8.53 -9.51
C PHE A 535 2.74 -9.43 -8.27
N SER A 536 1.82 -9.20 -7.32
CA SER A 536 1.63 -10.04 -6.12
C SER A 536 1.35 -11.50 -6.45
N ASP A 537 0.71 -11.73 -7.59
CA ASP A 537 0.18 -13.03 -8.02
C ASP A 537 1.22 -13.84 -8.82
N LEU A 538 2.42 -13.27 -9.04
CA LEU A 538 3.49 -13.89 -9.81
C LEU A 538 4.38 -14.80 -8.94
N PRO A 539 4.81 -15.97 -9.47
CA PRO A 539 5.65 -16.89 -8.72
C PRO A 539 7.04 -16.29 -8.43
N LYS A 540 7.45 -16.36 -7.16
CA LYS A 540 8.78 -15.90 -6.68
C LYS A 540 9.85 -17.00 -6.72
N ASP A 541 9.45 -18.24 -6.95
CA ASP A 541 10.28 -19.44 -7.09
C ASP A 541 10.71 -19.73 -8.54
N LYS A 542 10.11 -19.02 -9.52
CA LYS A 542 10.33 -19.25 -10.96
C LYS A 542 10.95 -18.03 -11.65
N LYS A 543 11.66 -18.28 -12.75
CA LYS A 543 12.18 -17.22 -13.61
C LYS A 543 11.07 -16.70 -14.54
N ILE A 544 10.71 -15.43 -14.38
CA ILE A 544 9.62 -14.82 -15.15
C ILE A 544 10.13 -14.38 -16.52
N VAL A 545 9.54 -14.87 -17.60
CA VAL A 545 9.89 -14.53 -18.98
C VAL A 545 8.83 -13.58 -19.56
N VAL A 546 9.10 -12.28 -19.49
CA VAL A 546 8.18 -11.22 -19.93
C VAL A 546 8.31 -10.97 -21.43
N TYR A 547 7.19 -10.90 -22.16
CA TYR A 547 7.17 -10.50 -23.56
C TYR A 547 6.02 -9.53 -23.88
N CYS A 548 6.28 -8.58 -24.77
CA CYS A 548 5.28 -7.71 -25.38
C CYS A 548 5.43 -7.77 -26.91
N TYR A 549 4.82 -6.86 -27.66
CA TYR A 549 4.89 -6.83 -29.14
C TYR A 549 6.34 -6.83 -29.68
N SER A 550 7.19 -5.93 -29.19
CA SER A 550 8.55 -5.73 -29.75
C SER A 550 9.68 -5.86 -28.72
N GLY A 551 9.38 -6.35 -27.51
CA GLY A 551 10.31 -6.45 -26.37
C GLY A 551 10.53 -5.16 -25.57
N GLN A 552 10.19 -3.97 -26.11
CA GLN A 552 10.49 -2.67 -25.48
C GLN A 552 9.83 -2.47 -24.11
N THR A 553 8.49 -2.56 -24.02
CA THR A 553 7.77 -2.42 -22.73
C THR A 553 7.92 -3.64 -21.82
N ALA A 554 8.25 -4.81 -22.39
CA ALA A 554 8.69 -5.96 -21.59
C ALA A 554 10.04 -5.70 -20.91
N GLY A 555 10.89 -4.84 -21.48
CA GLY A 555 12.09 -4.34 -20.82
C GLY A 555 11.75 -3.49 -19.58
N GLN A 556 10.83 -2.53 -19.72
CA GLN A 556 10.34 -1.70 -18.59
C GLN A 556 9.79 -2.58 -17.46
N ALA A 557 8.88 -3.51 -17.77
CA ALA A 557 8.33 -4.45 -16.79
C ALA A 557 9.37 -5.43 -16.21
N THR A 558 10.41 -5.80 -16.96
CA THR A 558 11.51 -6.65 -16.43
C THR A 558 12.33 -5.90 -15.39
N ALA A 559 12.63 -4.62 -15.62
CA ALA A 559 13.38 -3.82 -14.66
C ALA A 559 12.58 -3.65 -13.36
N ALA A 560 11.30 -3.26 -13.46
CA ALA A 560 10.37 -3.17 -12.34
C ALA A 560 10.31 -4.46 -11.50
N MET A 561 10.07 -5.59 -12.14
CA MET A 561 10.01 -6.89 -11.46
C MET A 561 11.32 -7.22 -10.72
N ARG A 562 12.49 -6.92 -11.29
CA ARG A 562 13.78 -7.18 -10.61
C ARG A 562 14.05 -6.22 -9.46
N LEU A 563 13.61 -4.95 -9.54
CA LEU A 563 13.68 -4.01 -8.42
C LEU A 563 12.76 -4.45 -7.25
N LEU A 564 11.65 -5.13 -7.55
CA LEU A 564 10.76 -5.75 -6.57
C LEU A 564 11.17 -7.19 -6.18
N GLY A 565 12.37 -7.62 -6.56
CA GLY A 565 12.97 -8.89 -6.12
C GLY A 565 12.55 -10.15 -6.89
N TYR A 566 11.77 -10.04 -7.97
CA TYR A 566 11.44 -11.17 -8.84
C TYR A 566 12.58 -11.46 -9.83
N ASP A 567 12.86 -12.73 -10.10
CA ASP A 567 13.86 -13.12 -11.10
C ASP A 567 13.30 -13.04 -12.54
N ALA A 568 13.06 -11.82 -13.02
CA ALA A 568 12.51 -11.57 -14.35
C ALA A 568 13.58 -11.42 -15.44
N VAL A 569 13.24 -11.81 -16.67
CA VAL A 569 13.98 -11.57 -17.92
C VAL A 569 13.01 -11.25 -19.06
N SER A 570 13.43 -10.48 -20.06
CA SER A 570 12.59 -10.16 -21.24
C SER A 570 12.92 -11.03 -22.46
N LEU A 571 11.89 -11.49 -23.18
CA LEU A 571 12.05 -12.18 -24.47
C LEU A 571 12.65 -11.24 -25.52
N ASN A 572 13.73 -11.66 -26.18
CA ASN A 572 14.39 -10.91 -27.23
C ASN A 572 13.43 -10.60 -28.40
N GLY A 573 13.19 -9.31 -28.68
CA GLY A 573 12.26 -8.88 -29.73
C GLY A 573 10.78 -9.10 -29.44
N GLY A 574 10.41 -9.73 -28.31
CA GLY A 574 9.04 -9.99 -27.91
C GLY A 574 8.31 -10.98 -28.84
N MET A 575 7.02 -10.72 -29.09
CA MET A 575 6.19 -11.48 -30.04
C MET A 575 6.67 -11.35 -31.49
N GLY A 576 7.37 -10.25 -31.81
CA GLY A 576 7.80 -9.89 -33.16
C GLY A 576 6.80 -8.97 -33.86
N VAL A 577 7.33 -7.97 -34.55
CA VAL A 577 6.61 -7.06 -35.45
C VAL A 577 7.48 -6.79 -36.69
N GLY A 578 6.88 -6.39 -37.81
CA GLY A 578 7.64 -6.15 -39.05
C GLY A 578 8.80 -5.15 -38.90
N SER A 579 8.67 -4.18 -38.01
CA SER A 579 9.69 -3.14 -37.75
C SER A 579 10.86 -3.58 -36.85
N ASN A 580 10.82 -4.76 -36.20
CA ASN A 580 11.96 -5.32 -35.47
C ASN A 580 12.44 -6.67 -36.02
N ALA A 581 11.99 -7.07 -37.20
CA ALA A 581 12.47 -8.26 -37.89
C ALA A 581 13.99 -8.19 -38.15
N PRO A 582 14.74 -9.29 -37.98
CA PRO A 582 14.28 -10.66 -37.75
C PRO A 582 14.21 -11.06 -36.26
N LEU A 583 13.97 -10.14 -35.32
CA LEU A 583 13.85 -10.44 -33.89
C LEU A 583 12.40 -10.66 -33.46
N GLY A 584 12.19 -11.50 -32.46
CA GLY A 584 10.88 -11.80 -31.87
C GLY A 584 10.24 -13.08 -32.41
N TRP A 585 9.34 -13.66 -31.61
CA TRP A 585 8.83 -15.03 -31.74
C TRP A 585 8.27 -15.38 -33.14
N THR A 586 7.27 -14.63 -33.60
CA THR A 586 6.63 -14.85 -34.91
C THR A 586 7.55 -14.49 -36.08
N ASN A 587 8.48 -13.55 -35.90
CA ASN A 587 9.52 -13.23 -36.87
C ASN A 587 10.56 -14.36 -37.03
N LYS A 588 10.60 -15.36 -36.13
CA LYS A 588 11.32 -16.63 -36.33
C LYS A 588 10.50 -17.73 -37.01
N GLY A 589 9.20 -17.49 -37.24
CA GLY A 589 8.26 -18.52 -37.69
C GLY A 589 7.94 -19.56 -36.63
N TYR A 590 7.98 -19.19 -35.34
CA TYR A 590 7.60 -20.09 -34.24
C TYR A 590 6.10 -20.03 -33.96
N ASP A 591 5.53 -21.20 -33.66
CA ASP A 591 4.08 -21.41 -33.51
C ASP A 591 3.46 -20.67 -32.32
N VAL A 592 2.15 -20.46 -32.39
CA VAL A 592 1.34 -19.77 -31.37
C VAL A 592 0.05 -20.54 -31.11
N VAL A 593 -0.43 -20.52 -29.87
CA VAL A 593 -1.72 -21.08 -29.44
C VAL A 593 -2.76 -19.97 -29.31
N GLN A 594 -4.05 -20.32 -29.24
CA GLN A 594 -5.18 -19.40 -29.08
C GLN A 594 -5.92 -19.63 -27.77
#